data_AF-A0A931WE35-F1
#
_entry.id   AF-A0A931WE35-F1
#
_cell.length_a   1.000
_cell.length_b   1.000
_cell.length_c   1.000
_cell.angle_alpha   90.00
_cell.angle_beta   90.00
_cell.angle_gamma   90.00
#
_symmetry.space_group_name_H-M   'P 1'
#
loop_
_entity.id
_entity.type
_entity.pdbx_description
1 polymer ?
#
loop_
_entity_poly.entity_id
_entity_poly.type
_entity_poly.pdbx_seq_one_letter_code
_entity_poly.pdbx_strand_id
1 'polypeptide(L)'
;MDLGQSQLPHTPDLEPELVVKKEKVSRILNNSGLPWLLIVLVLVLLALSVNIFRQPVASDMSGNISSSVGPTPAAQPRVYTVSYRNGVFSPTNLRIHAGDTVRFKNESIFPIRIVGDDLVGFDSIGD
;
A
#
# COMPACT_ATOMS: atom_id res chain seq x y z
N MET A 1 -47.19 7.19 -89.84
CA MET A 1 -46.12 6.50 -90.58
C MET A 1 -44.86 7.32 -90.39
N ASP A 2 -44.05 6.98 -89.39
CA ASP A 2 -42.58 6.93 -89.55
C ASP A 2 -42.01 6.04 -88.43
N LEU A 3 -40.97 5.29 -88.79
CA LEU A 3 -40.33 4.21 -88.06
C LEU A 3 -39.59 4.78 -86.82
N GLY A 4 -39.57 4.14 -85.65
CA GLY A 4 -38.96 2.84 -85.46
C GLY A 4 -37.43 2.94 -85.46
N GLN A 5 -36.81 3.40 -84.36
CA GLN A 5 -35.47 2.96 -83.96
C GLN A 5 -35.34 2.86 -82.44
N SER A 6 -35.17 1.61 -82.02
CA SER A 6 -34.83 1.10 -80.71
C SER A 6 -33.32 1.04 -80.54
N GLN A 7 -32.76 1.65 -79.49
CA GLN A 7 -31.45 1.24 -78.96
C GLN A 7 -31.30 1.58 -77.46
N LEU A 8 -31.38 0.54 -76.63
CA LEU A 8 -30.68 0.38 -75.35
C LEU A 8 -29.51 -0.60 -75.63
N PRO A 9 -28.48 -0.81 -74.76
CA PRO A 9 -28.19 -0.20 -73.46
C PRO A 9 -26.69 0.22 -73.28
N HIS A 10 -26.40 1.18 -72.40
CA HIS A 10 -25.07 1.24 -71.75
C HIS A 10 -25.21 1.73 -70.31
N THR A 11 -25.11 0.79 -69.38
CA THR A 11 -24.59 1.01 -68.02
C THR A 11 -23.32 0.16 -67.94
N PRO A 12 -22.23 0.65 -67.33
CA PRO A 12 -22.15 0.64 -65.87
C PRO A 12 -21.42 1.86 -65.27
N ASP A 13 -21.89 2.33 -64.12
CA ASP A 13 -21.00 2.67 -62.99
C ASP A 13 -21.88 2.85 -61.75
N LEU A 14 -22.02 1.75 -61.02
CA LEU A 14 -22.56 1.73 -59.67
C LEU A 14 -21.36 1.83 -58.73
N GLU A 15 -21.06 3.03 -58.24
CA GLU A 15 -20.25 3.19 -57.03
C GLU A 15 -21.07 2.71 -55.82
N PRO A 16 -20.61 1.70 -55.05
CA PRO A 16 -21.23 1.34 -53.79
C PRO A 16 -20.63 2.22 -52.68
N GLU A 17 -21.18 3.41 -52.45
CA GLU A 17 -20.83 4.19 -51.25
C GLU A 17 -21.52 3.57 -50.02
N LEU A 18 -20.88 2.54 -49.47
CA LEU A 18 -21.18 1.93 -48.18
C LEU A 18 -20.91 2.93 -47.04
N VAL A 19 -21.85 3.83 -46.74
CA VAL A 19 -21.77 4.66 -45.53
C VAL A 19 -22.63 4.07 -44.41
N VAL A 20 -22.03 3.11 -43.71
CA VAL A 20 -22.43 2.71 -42.36
C VAL A 20 -22.23 3.91 -41.43
N LYS A 21 -23.30 4.61 -41.06
CA LYS A 21 -23.24 5.63 -39.99
C LYS A 21 -23.66 5.03 -38.66
N LYS A 22 -22.68 4.42 -37.98
CA LYS A 22 -22.75 3.96 -36.59
C LYS A 22 -22.84 5.15 -35.62
N GLU A 23 -23.73 4.98 -34.64
CA GLU A 23 -23.44 5.08 -33.20
C GLU A 23 -23.02 6.45 -32.62
N LYS A 24 -23.83 6.97 -31.70
CA LYS A 24 -23.41 8.02 -30.76
C LYS A 24 -23.59 7.55 -29.32
N VAL A 25 -22.90 6.46 -28.98
CA VAL A 25 -22.49 6.17 -27.61
C VAL A 25 -21.37 7.17 -27.27
N SER A 26 -21.37 7.65 -26.03
CA SER A 26 -20.33 8.52 -25.43
C SER A 26 -20.38 10.01 -25.79
N ARG A 27 -21.47 10.70 -25.43
CA ARG A 27 -21.42 12.13 -25.07
C ARG A 27 -21.36 12.34 -23.54
N ILE A 28 -20.62 11.48 -22.86
CA ILE A 28 -20.25 11.70 -21.47
C ILE A 28 -18.74 11.52 -21.43
N LEU A 29 -18.03 12.49 -20.85
CA LEU A 29 -16.63 12.40 -20.44
C LEU A 29 -15.49 12.91 -21.36
N ASN A 30 -15.72 13.86 -22.26
CA ASN A 30 -14.62 14.67 -22.83
C ASN A 30 -14.56 16.07 -22.20
N ASN A 31 -14.37 16.12 -20.88
CA ASN A 31 -13.92 17.35 -20.24
C ASN A 31 -12.40 17.23 -20.11
N SER A 32 -11.65 17.94 -20.95
CA SER A 32 -10.17 17.88 -21.02
C SER A 32 -9.45 18.15 -19.69
N GLY A 33 -10.17 18.61 -18.66
CA GLY A 33 -9.65 18.81 -17.30
C GLY A 33 -9.81 17.63 -16.34
N LEU A 34 -10.70 16.67 -16.60
CA LEU A 34 -10.92 15.53 -15.69
C LEU A 34 -9.67 14.65 -15.52
N PRO A 35 -8.97 14.20 -16.59
CA PRO A 35 -7.77 13.40 -16.41
C PRO A 35 -6.66 14.18 -15.71
N TRP A 36 -6.59 15.49 -15.94
CA TRP A 36 -5.61 16.36 -15.30
C TRP A 36 -5.89 16.52 -13.79
N LEU A 37 -7.16 16.69 -13.39
CA LEU A 37 -7.55 16.71 -11.99
C LEU A 37 -7.27 15.39 -11.28
N LEU A 38 -7.47 14.25 -11.94
CA LEU A 38 -7.13 12.95 -11.36
C LEU A 38 -5.62 12.81 -11.12
N ILE A 39 -4.79 13.28 -12.05
CA ILE A 39 -3.33 13.28 -11.88
C ILE A 39 -2.94 14.14 -10.67
N VAL A 40 -3.44 15.37 -10.58
CA VAL A 40 -3.16 16.27 -9.45
C VAL A 40 -3.63 15.66 -8.13
N LEU A 41 -4.83 15.06 -8.11
CA LEU A 41 -5.37 14.39 -6.92
C LEU A 41 -4.47 13.24 -6.46
N VAL A 42 -4.02 12.38 -7.38
CA VAL A 42 -3.12 11.26 -7.06
C VAL A 42 -1.78 11.77 -6.54
N LEU A 43 -1.22 12.83 -7.12
CA LEU A 43 0.03 13.42 -6.65
C LEU A 43 -0.09 14.00 -5.23
N VAL A 44 -1.20 14.67 -4.91
CA VAL A 44 -1.47 15.18 -3.55
C VAL A 44 -1.60 14.04 -2.55
N LEU A 45 -2.36 12.99 -2.88
CA LEU A 45 -2.51 11.81 -2.02
C LEU A 45 -1.17 11.10 -1.79
N LEU A 46 -0.34 10.98 -2.82
CA LEU A 46 1.00 10.40 -2.70
C LEU A 46 1.91 11.24 -1.80
N ALA A 47 1.90 12.57 -1.97
CA ALA A 47 2.68 13.48 -1.13
C ALA A 47 2.25 13.40 0.35
N LEU A 48 0.94 13.31 0.63
CA LEU A 48 0.43 13.10 1.98
C LEU A 48 0.87 11.76 2.57
N SER A 49 0.80 10.69 1.79
CA SER A 49 1.25 9.36 2.23
C SER A 49 2.74 9.35 2.56
N VAL A 50 3.58 9.98 1.72
CA VAL A 50 5.02 10.10 1.99
C VAL A 50 5.28 10.99 3.20
N ASN A 51 4.50 12.04 3.41
CA ASN A 51 4.66 12.92 4.58
C ASN A 51 4.31 12.18 5.88
N ILE A 52 3.23 11.40 5.90
CA ILE A 52 2.88 10.54 7.05
C ILE A 52 4.00 9.53 7.31
N PHE A 53 4.57 8.92 6.28
CA PHE A 53 5.71 8.00 6.43
C PHE A 53 7.02 8.70 6.84
N ARG A 54 7.15 10.00 6.54
CA ARG A 54 8.28 10.84 6.92
C ARG A 54 8.10 11.54 8.26
N GLN A 55 6.95 11.44 8.92
CA GLN A 55 6.85 11.85 10.30
C GLN A 55 7.89 11.04 11.07
N PRO A 56 8.91 11.69 11.66
CA PRO A 56 9.71 10.99 12.64
C PRO A 56 8.71 10.65 13.73
N VAL A 57 8.42 9.35 13.90
CA VAL A 57 8.12 8.83 15.23
C VAL A 57 9.18 9.50 16.08
N ALA A 58 8.76 10.40 16.99
CA ALA A 58 9.68 11.03 17.91
C ALA A 58 10.42 9.89 18.59
N SER A 59 11.64 9.65 18.10
CA SER A 59 12.57 8.73 18.70
C SER A 59 12.99 9.42 19.98
N ASP A 60 12.20 9.24 21.03
CA ASP A 60 12.71 9.22 22.40
C ASP A 60 13.57 7.96 22.61
N MET A 61 14.37 7.63 21.59
CA MET A 61 15.43 6.65 21.57
C MET A 61 16.75 7.41 21.65
N SER A 62 16.82 8.36 22.59
CA SER A 62 18.09 8.82 23.14
C SER A 62 18.55 7.78 24.15
N GLY A 63 19.05 6.66 23.62
CA GLY A 63 19.83 5.70 24.38
C GLY A 63 21.15 6.35 24.74
N ASN A 64 21.22 6.95 25.93
CA ASN A 64 22.46 7.36 26.57
C ASN A 64 23.33 6.12 26.83
N ILE A 65 24.14 5.72 25.86
CA ILE A 65 25.28 4.81 26.08
C ILE A 65 26.39 5.66 26.68
N SER A 66 26.29 5.97 27.98
CA SER A 66 27.41 6.48 28.75
C SER A 66 27.86 5.41 29.72
N SER A 67 28.98 4.80 29.35
CA SER A 67 29.81 3.91 30.14
C SER A 67 30.26 4.65 31.42
N SER A 68 29.46 4.59 32.48
CA SER A 68 29.90 5.02 33.81
C SER A 68 30.08 3.80 34.69
N VAL A 69 31.35 3.45 34.89
CA VAL A 69 31.81 2.53 35.92
C VAL A 69 31.42 3.14 37.27
N GLY A 70 30.42 2.56 37.92
CA GLY A 70 30.02 2.89 39.29
C GLY A 70 29.39 1.66 39.94
N PRO A 71 29.93 1.12 41.04
CA PRO A 71 29.33 -0.01 41.71
C PRO A 71 28.17 0.50 42.56
N THR A 72 26.92 0.33 42.12
CA THR A 72 25.77 0.47 43.02
C THR A 72 24.67 -0.53 42.65
N PRO A 73 24.34 -1.48 43.55
CA PRO A 73 23.40 -2.55 43.30
C PRO A 73 21.98 -2.11 43.66
N ALA A 74 21.23 -1.72 42.64
CA ALA A 74 19.77 -1.85 42.65
C ALA A 74 19.39 -2.30 41.24
N ALA A 75 19.18 -3.60 41.08
CA ALA A 75 18.84 -4.22 39.80
C ALA A 75 17.48 -3.69 39.35
N GLN A 76 17.48 -2.58 38.62
CA GLN A 76 16.28 -2.10 37.95
C GLN A 76 15.88 -3.14 36.91
N PRO A 77 14.59 -3.57 36.89
CA PRO A 77 14.05 -4.44 35.85
C PRO A 77 14.43 -3.94 34.46
N ARG A 78 15.08 -4.78 33.66
CA ARG A 78 15.46 -4.42 32.29
C ARG A 78 14.35 -4.83 31.33
N VAL A 79 14.12 -4.00 30.32
CA VAL A 79 13.16 -4.29 29.24
C VAL A 79 13.92 -4.75 27.99
N TYR A 80 13.69 -5.98 27.56
CA TYR A 80 14.24 -6.52 26.32
C TYR A 80 13.19 -6.47 25.22
N THR A 81 13.57 -6.09 24.00
CA THR A 81 12.65 -6.08 22.85
C THR A 81 12.98 -7.23 21.91
N VAL A 82 11.98 -8.04 21.57
CA VAL A 82 12.05 -9.09 20.55
C VAL A 82 11.18 -8.67 19.37
N SER A 83 11.79 -8.54 18.19
CA SER A 83 11.09 -8.18 16.96
C SER A 83 10.68 -9.44 16.21
N TYR A 84 9.46 -9.45 15.69
CA TYR A 84 8.97 -10.47 14.76
C TYR A 84 8.90 -9.91 13.35
N ARG A 85 9.67 -10.50 12.43
CA ARG A 85 9.71 -10.09 11.03
C ARG A 85 9.94 -11.31 10.14
N ASN A 86 9.21 -11.37 9.02
CA ASN A 86 9.34 -12.44 8.01
C ASN A 86 9.23 -13.86 8.58
N GLY A 87 8.39 -14.08 9.61
CA GLY A 87 8.20 -15.40 10.20
C GLY A 87 9.19 -15.77 11.32
N VAL A 88 10.10 -14.87 11.70
CA VAL A 88 11.17 -15.16 12.65
C VAL A 88 11.20 -14.13 13.78
N PHE A 89 11.48 -14.59 14.99
CA PHE A 89 11.77 -13.75 16.16
C PHE A 89 13.25 -13.44 16.27
N SER A 90 13.59 -12.17 16.50
CA SER A 90 14.95 -11.68 16.67
C SER A 90 15.06 -10.79 17.93
N PRO A 91 15.94 -11.12 18.89
CA PRO A 91 16.78 -12.32 18.93
C PRO A 91 15.94 -13.59 19.14
N THR A 92 16.37 -14.71 18.56
CA THR A 92 15.68 -16.01 18.71
C THR A 92 15.95 -16.65 20.07
N ASN A 93 17.12 -16.37 20.65
CA ASN A 93 17.49 -16.80 22.00
C ASN A 93 17.78 -15.58 22.84
N LEU A 94 17.09 -15.46 23.98
CA LEU A 94 17.22 -14.36 24.92
C LEU A 94 17.45 -14.93 26.32
N ARG A 95 18.43 -14.38 27.05
CA ARG A 95 18.68 -14.72 28.46
C ARG A 95 18.32 -13.51 29.30
N ILE A 96 17.34 -13.66 30.17
CA ILE A 96 16.82 -12.61 31.06
C ILE A 96 16.92 -13.06 32.51
N HIS A 97 16.84 -12.11 33.43
CA HIS A 97 16.73 -12.40 34.86
C HIS A 97 15.27 -12.34 35.30
N ALA A 98 14.99 -12.97 36.44
CA ALA A 98 13.68 -12.84 37.06
C ALA A 98 13.39 -11.37 37.40
N GLY A 99 12.19 -10.92 37.06
CA GLY A 99 11.78 -9.52 37.21
C GLY A 99 12.04 -8.64 35.98
N ASP A 100 12.82 -9.11 34.99
CA ASP A 100 12.95 -8.42 33.70
C ASP A 100 11.66 -8.55 32.87
N THR A 101 11.43 -7.57 31.99
CA THR A 101 10.27 -7.55 31.09
C THR A 101 10.70 -7.81 29.65
N VAL A 102 9.94 -8.63 28.93
CA VAL A 102 10.14 -8.86 27.50
C VAL A 102 9.01 -8.23 26.72
N ARG A 103 9.34 -7.33 25.81
CA ARG A 103 8.41 -6.66 24.89
C ARG A 103 8.51 -7.30 23.51
N PHE A 104 7.39 -7.80 23.02
CA PHE A 104 7.29 -8.32 21.66
C PHE A 104 6.82 -7.23 20.71
N LYS A 105 7.54 -7.04 19.60
CA LYS A 105 7.19 -6.07 18.57
C LYS A 105 6.89 -6.80 17.27
N ASN A 106 5.65 -6.71 16.79
CA ASN A 106 5.30 -7.23 15.48
C ASN A 106 5.68 -6.22 14.38
N GLU A 107 6.65 -6.58 13.54
CA GLU A 107 7.06 -5.80 12.37
C GLU A 107 6.57 -6.43 11.06
N SER A 108 5.67 -7.42 11.16
CA SER A 108 5.00 -8.06 10.03
C SER A 108 3.64 -7.44 9.76
N ILE A 109 3.15 -7.64 8.53
CA ILE A 109 1.78 -7.28 8.13
C ILE A 109 0.73 -8.24 8.70
N PHE A 110 1.15 -9.42 9.15
CA PHE A 110 0.24 -10.43 9.70
C PHE A 110 0.19 -10.32 11.22
N PRO A 111 -1.00 -10.43 11.83
CA PRO A 111 -1.11 -10.48 13.28
C PRO A 111 -0.46 -11.75 13.82
N ILE A 112 0.15 -11.65 15.00
CA ILE A 112 0.77 -12.78 15.70
C ILE A 112 0.21 -12.92 17.09
N ARG A 113 0.29 -14.13 17.63
CA ARG A 113 0.02 -14.44 19.03
C ARG A 113 1.28 -15.03 19.64
N ILE A 114 1.65 -14.54 20.82
CA ILE A 114 2.69 -15.16 21.63
C ILE A 114 2.02 -16.20 22.52
N VAL A 115 2.49 -17.44 22.43
CA VAL A 115 2.04 -18.57 23.25
C VAL A 115 3.25 -19.12 23.99
N GLY A 116 3.06 -19.55 25.23
CA GLY A 116 4.02 -20.40 25.90
C GLY A 116 3.30 -21.30 26.89
N ASP A 117 3.92 -22.44 27.14
CA ASP A 117 3.23 -23.59 27.73
C ASP A 117 2.94 -23.44 29.22
N ASP A 118 3.59 -22.49 29.91
CA ASP A 118 3.46 -22.31 31.37
C ASP A 118 3.80 -20.86 31.80
N LEU A 119 2.94 -19.91 31.40
CA LEU A 119 3.20 -18.48 31.61
C LEU A 119 2.07 -17.82 32.41
N VAL A 120 2.24 -17.75 33.73
CA VAL A 120 1.44 -16.90 34.61
C VAL A 120 1.78 -15.42 34.33
N GLY A 121 0.81 -14.65 33.81
CA GLY A 121 0.96 -13.19 33.66
C GLY A 121 1.18 -12.65 32.23
N PHE A 122 0.81 -13.40 31.19
CA PHE A 122 0.70 -12.81 29.84
C PHE A 122 -0.61 -12.00 29.71
N ASP A 123 -0.51 -10.68 29.90
CA ASP A 123 -1.55 -9.75 29.48
C ASP A 123 -1.14 -9.13 28.14
N SER A 124 -1.82 -9.53 27.07
CA SER A 124 -1.55 -9.06 25.72
C SER A 124 -2.33 -7.76 25.49
N ILE A 125 -1.72 -6.62 25.77
CA ILE A 125 -2.31 -5.32 25.44
C ILE A 125 -2.13 -5.10 23.93
N GLY A 126 -3.25 -5.15 23.19
CA GLY A 126 -3.31 -4.74 21.79
C GLY A 126 -3.54 -3.23 21.68
N ASP A 127 -2.80 -2.58 20.77
CA ASP A 127 -3.07 -1.25 20.23
C ASP A 127 -3.47 -1.41 18.75
#